data_AF-A0AAD9K1Z7-F1
#
_entry.id   AF-A0AAD9K1Z7-F1
#
_cell.length_a   1.000
_cell.length_b   1.000
_cell.length_c   1.000
_cell.angle_alpha   90.00
_cell.angle_beta   90.00
_cell.angle_gamma   90.00
#
_symmetry.space_group_name_H-M   'P 1'
#
loop_
_entity.id
_entity.type
_entity.pdbx_description
1 polymer ?
#
loop_
_entity_poly.entity_id
_entity_poly.type
_entity_poly.pdbx_seq_one_letter_code
_entity_poly.pdbx_strand_id
1 'polypeptide(L)'
;MDDAERRVIRRWKPIIAEHVVVTSELVQSLKECGLLTDDKMRQIIQVGDNESTKTSRLIDVVLSSPLDGAFATLCFVLSRDYGWIARDMDTDARVEKGDIVIDEDVLREAGMLVHRKFGSSKRFCETDKKDMQELLALKLQVSREEWQRENEKLQAALNVSRATVATREARAKKLVRALAGFVKENSDHLTTHAHGMITTSDSLKKSLEDVHKDGLGRLEGALDELLKRFNTVLTHRQMLHQERDKCLKMMEVKDERMPLDAALRGFLQTKRPLEDDLQSLARDLSEKDAAFKRMTTKIFDLESELNEKDDIIESLTAQLGAPPP
;
A
#
# COMPACT_ATOMS: atom_id res chain seq x y z
N MET A 1 4.27 -39.29 23.00
CA MET A 1 5.61 -38.72 23.31
C MET A 1 6.54 -39.83 23.72
N ASP A 2 7.75 -39.82 23.16
CA ASP A 2 8.82 -40.74 23.55
C ASP A 2 9.53 -40.31 24.85
N ASP A 3 10.43 -41.15 25.35
CA ASP A 3 11.16 -40.90 26.60
C ASP A 3 12.14 -39.73 26.49
N ALA A 4 12.70 -39.48 25.30
CA ALA A 4 13.61 -38.37 25.06
C ALA A 4 12.86 -37.04 25.20
N GLU A 5 11.72 -36.89 24.54
CA GLU A 5 10.83 -35.72 24.63
C GLU A 5 10.37 -35.47 26.07
N ARG A 6 10.02 -36.53 26.82
CA ARG A 6 9.65 -36.41 28.24
C ARG A 6 10.81 -35.89 29.09
N ARG A 7 12.05 -36.34 28.84
CA ARG A 7 13.24 -35.84 29.55
C ARG A 7 13.48 -34.36 29.24
N VAL A 8 13.35 -33.95 27.98
CA VAL A 8 13.49 -32.55 27.57
C VAL A 8 12.45 -31.67 28.26
N ILE A 9 11.17 -32.02 28.19
CA ILE A 9 10.12 -31.24 28.86
C ILE A 9 10.39 -31.13 30.38
N ARG A 10 10.82 -32.21 31.04
CA ARG A 10 11.15 -32.17 32.48
C ARG A 10 12.32 -31.22 32.77
N ARG A 11 13.35 -31.21 31.92
CA ARG A 11 14.51 -30.30 32.03
C ARG A 11 14.12 -28.84 31.81
N TRP A 12 13.24 -28.59 30.84
CA TRP A 12 12.76 -27.25 30.48
C TRP A 12 11.63 -26.73 31.37
N LYS A 13 10.96 -27.59 32.14
CA LYS A 13 9.88 -27.21 33.06
C LYS A 13 10.17 -25.95 33.91
N PRO A 14 11.32 -25.81 34.60
CA PRO A 14 11.60 -24.60 35.38
C PRO A 14 11.71 -23.34 34.51
N ILE A 15 12.36 -23.42 33.35
CA ILE A 15 12.53 -22.31 32.41
C ILE A 15 11.16 -21.89 31.85
N ILE A 16 10.34 -22.87 31.45
CA ILE A 16 8.98 -22.63 30.97
C ILE A 16 8.14 -21.96 32.08
N ALA A 17 8.22 -22.46 33.32
CA ALA A 17 7.48 -21.90 34.45
C ALA A 17 7.91 -20.47 34.85
N GLU A 18 9.11 -20.05 34.46
CA GLU A 18 9.63 -18.70 34.68
C GLU A 18 9.22 -17.73 33.56
N HIS A 19 9.24 -18.19 32.30
CA HIS A 19 9.10 -17.31 31.15
C HIS A 19 7.74 -17.37 30.43
N VAL A 20 6.96 -18.43 30.64
CA VAL A 20 5.66 -18.61 29.97
C VAL A 20 4.53 -18.18 30.90
N VAL A 21 3.76 -17.21 30.43
CA VAL A 21 2.50 -16.76 31.06
C VAL A 21 1.35 -17.60 30.51
N VAL A 22 0.54 -18.19 31.38
CA VAL A 22 -0.58 -19.06 30.98
C VAL A 22 -1.80 -18.20 30.70
N THR A 23 -1.83 -17.61 29.50
CA THR A 23 -2.98 -16.85 29.03
C THR A 23 -4.15 -17.78 28.67
N SER A 24 -5.37 -17.25 28.71
CA SER A 24 -6.55 -18.00 28.27
C SER A 24 -6.44 -18.41 26.78
N GLU A 25 -5.80 -17.58 25.96
CA GLU A 25 -5.53 -17.84 24.55
C GLU A 25 -4.56 -19.00 24.33
N LEU A 26 -3.50 -19.08 25.15
CA LEU A 26 -2.54 -20.19 25.12
C LEU A 26 -3.23 -21.51 25.47
N VAL A 27 -4.02 -21.53 26.55
CA VAL A 27 -4.75 -22.73 26.99
C VAL A 27 -5.79 -23.15 25.95
N GLN A 28 -6.50 -22.18 25.36
CA GLN A 28 -7.44 -22.43 24.28
C GLN A 28 -6.74 -22.99 23.04
N SER A 29 -5.57 -22.47 22.66
CA SER A 29 -4.78 -22.99 21.54
C SER A 29 -4.33 -24.44 21.78
N LEU A 30 -3.92 -24.77 23.00
CA LEU A 30 -3.55 -26.15 23.38
C LEU A 30 -4.75 -27.10 23.36
N LYS A 31 -5.94 -26.61 23.71
CA LYS A 31 -7.20 -27.36 23.58
C LYS A 31 -7.57 -27.59 22.11
N GLU A 32 -7.49 -26.57 21.27
CA GLU A 32 -7.79 -26.66 19.83
C GLU A 32 -6.86 -27.64 19.12
N CYS A 33 -5.60 -27.72 19.56
CA CYS A 33 -4.65 -28.70 19.05
C CYS A 33 -4.81 -30.10 19.68
N GLY A 34 -5.84 -30.34 20.50
CA GLY A 34 -6.15 -31.63 21.11
C GLY A 34 -5.23 -32.05 22.26
N LEU A 35 -4.36 -31.15 22.74
CA LEU A 35 -3.41 -31.44 23.82
C LEU A 35 -4.09 -31.44 25.19
N LEU A 36 -5.16 -30.65 25.35
CA LEU A 36 -5.94 -30.49 26.56
C LEU A 36 -7.40 -30.88 26.36
N THR A 37 -7.99 -31.52 27.36
CA THR A 37 -9.44 -31.70 27.47
C THR A 37 -10.07 -30.56 28.28
N ASP A 38 -11.38 -30.38 28.15
CA ASP A 38 -12.12 -29.35 28.90
C ASP A 38 -11.92 -29.45 30.41
N ASP A 39 -11.92 -30.66 30.96
CA ASP A 39 -11.69 -30.88 32.38
C ASP A 39 -10.29 -30.48 32.81
N LYS A 40 -9.27 -30.77 32.00
CA LYS A 40 -7.87 -30.42 32.28
C LYS A 40 -7.64 -28.91 32.16
N MET A 41 -8.27 -28.26 31.19
CA MET A 41 -8.28 -26.80 31.04
C MET A 41 -8.85 -26.12 32.30
N ARG A 42 -10.01 -26.59 32.79
CA ARG A 42 -10.61 -26.06 34.03
C ARG A 42 -9.68 -26.22 35.22
N GLN A 43 -9.03 -27.38 35.35
CA GLN A 43 -8.06 -27.62 36.42
C GLN A 43 -6.86 -26.66 36.36
N ILE A 44 -6.35 -26.32 35.18
CA ILE A 44 -5.20 -25.40 35.05
C ILE A 44 -5.59 -23.97 35.42
N ILE A 45 -6.77 -23.52 34.98
CA ILE A 45 -7.28 -22.17 35.24
C ILE A 45 -7.62 -21.97 36.72
N GLN A 46 -8.07 -23.02 37.41
CA GLN A 46 -8.45 -22.98 38.83
C GLN A 46 -7.27 -23.08 39.81
N VAL A 47 -6.05 -23.37 39.35
CA VAL A 47 -4.86 -23.54 40.21
C VAL A 47 -4.27 -22.19 40.61
N GLY A 48 -4.93 -21.52 41.57
CA GLY A 48 -4.44 -20.33 42.30
C GLY A 48 -4.00 -19.13 41.45
N ASP A 49 -3.55 -18.05 42.09
CA ASP A 49 -3.12 -16.83 41.38
C ASP A 49 -1.65 -16.84 40.94
N ASN A 50 -0.87 -17.86 41.30
CA ASN A 50 0.54 -17.94 40.94
C ASN A 50 0.73 -18.55 39.55
N GLU A 51 1.14 -17.71 38.59
CA GLU A 51 1.42 -18.09 37.20
C GLU A 51 2.43 -19.24 37.08
N SER A 52 3.50 -19.25 37.89
CA SER A 52 4.50 -20.32 37.85
C SER A 52 3.91 -21.70 38.20
N THR A 53 2.95 -21.73 39.12
CA THR A 53 2.23 -22.95 39.51
C THR A 53 1.26 -23.40 38.41
N LYS A 54 0.56 -22.46 37.76
CA LYS A 54 -0.29 -22.75 36.60
C LYS A 54 0.52 -23.34 35.46
N THR A 55 1.67 -22.75 35.12
CA THR A 55 2.56 -23.23 34.08
C THR A 55 3.12 -24.61 34.42
N SER A 56 3.56 -24.81 35.67
CA SER A 56 4.03 -26.12 36.12
C SER A 56 2.95 -27.20 35.99
N ARG A 57 1.70 -26.87 36.36
CA ARG A 57 0.55 -27.77 36.24
C ARG A 57 0.21 -28.06 34.79
N LEU A 58 0.24 -27.05 33.92
CA LEU A 58 0.06 -27.20 32.48
C LEU A 58 1.07 -28.21 31.93
N ILE A 59 2.36 -28.05 32.25
CA ILE A 59 3.42 -28.96 31.81
C ILE A 59 3.23 -30.38 32.34
N ASP A 60 2.80 -30.55 33.59
CA ASP A 60 2.49 -31.89 34.14
C ASP A 60 1.32 -32.57 33.41
N VAL A 61 0.32 -31.78 33.01
CA VAL A 61 -0.80 -32.25 32.19
C VAL A 61 -0.32 -32.67 30.80
N VAL A 62 0.56 -31.88 30.16
CA VAL A 62 1.14 -32.22 28.86
C VAL A 62 2.00 -33.48 28.95
N LEU A 63 2.85 -33.59 29.98
CA LEU A 63 3.67 -34.78 30.26
C LEU A 63 2.82 -36.05 30.40
N SER A 64 1.62 -35.92 30.95
CA SER A 64 0.68 -37.02 31.14
C SER A 64 -0.25 -37.24 29.94
N SER A 65 -0.02 -36.53 28.83
CA SER A 65 -0.85 -36.67 27.62
C SER A 65 -0.55 -38.00 26.93
N PRO A 66 -1.59 -38.79 26.58
CA PRO A 66 -1.45 -40.00 25.78
C PRO A 66 -1.30 -39.70 24.28
N LEU A 67 -1.40 -38.44 23.85
CA LEU A 67 -1.39 -38.07 22.44
C LEU A 67 0.01 -38.27 21.83
N ASP A 68 0.05 -38.96 20.69
CA ASP A 68 1.24 -39.05 19.86
C ASP A 68 1.54 -37.70 19.22
N GLY A 69 2.81 -37.28 19.26
CA GLY A 69 3.20 -35.94 18.84
C GLY A 69 2.84 -34.81 19.82
N ALA A 70 2.40 -35.10 21.05
CA ALA A 70 2.10 -34.06 22.05
C ALA A 70 3.27 -33.08 22.29
N PHE A 71 4.52 -33.53 22.18
CA PHE A 71 5.71 -32.68 22.24
C PHE A 71 5.76 -31.68 21.07
N ALA A 72 5.61 -32.18 19.84
CA ALA A 72 5.59 -31.36 18.64
C ALA A 72 4.44 -30.34 18.66
N THR A 73 3.27 -30.75 19.14
CA THR A 73 2.12 -29.86 19.33
C THR A 73 2.38 -28.77 20.36
N LEU A 74 3.01 -29.12 21.50
CA LEU A 74 3.42 -28.12 22.49
C LEU A 74 4.39 -27.11 21.89
N CYS A 75 5.43 -27.58 21.17
CA CYS A 75 6.39 -26.70 20.51
C CYS A 75 5.72 -25.83 19.45
N PHE A 76 4.79 -26.36 18.68
CA PHE A 76 4.01 -25.60 17.70
C PHE A 76 3.22 -24.46 18.36
N VAL A 77 2.51 -24.74 19.45
CA VAL A 77 1.73 -23.70 20.15
C VAL A 77 2.66 -22.67 20.80
N LEU A 78 3.73 -23.11 21.47
CA LEU A 78 4.73 -22.21 22.03
C LEU A 78 5.45 -21.37 20.97
N SER A 79 5.56 -21.85 19.72
CA SER A 79 6.29 -21.14 18.67
C SER A 79 5.71 -19.77 18.32
N ARG A 80 4.42 -19.53 18.63
CA ARG A 80 3.71 -18.27 18.36
C ARG A 80 4.23 -17.12 19.22
N ASP A 81 4.26 -17.33 20.53
CA ASP A 81 4.57 -16.27 21.51
C ASP A 81 5.96 -16.48 22.16
N TYR A 82 6.42 -17.72 22.21
CA TYR A 82 7.64 -18.16 22.88
C TYR A 82 8.54 -18.96 21.92
N GLY A 83 8.74 -18.40 20.73
CA GLY A 83 9.47 -19.04 19.62
C GLY A 83 10.86 -19.56 19.96
N TRP A 84 11.57 -18.91 20.89
CA TRP A 84 12.89 -19.35 21.33
C TRP A 84 12.83 -20.62 22.20
N ILE A 85 11.87 -20.71 23.14
CA ILE A 85 11.67 -21.89 23.99
C ILE A 85 11.30 -23.10 23.13
N ALA A 86 10.33 -22.93 22.23
CA ALA A 86 9.91 -23.99 21.33
C ALA A 86 11.07 -24.54 20.49
N ARG A 87 11.90 -23.63 19.97
CA ARG A 87 13.07 -23.98 19.15
C ARG A 87 14.12 -24.72 19.96
N ASP A 88 14.48 -24.20 21.13
CA ASP A 88 15.53 -24.80 21.95
C ASP A 88 15.10 -26.16 22.51
N MET A 89 13.82 -26.32 22.86
CA MET A 89 13.26 -27.62 23.22
C MET A 89 13.33 -28.62 22.07
N ASP A 90 12.93 -28.23 20.86
CA ASP A 90 12.98 -29.09 19.67
C ASP A 90 14.43 -29.52 19.36
N THR A 91 15.36 -28.57 19.44
CA THR A 91 16.80 -28.85 19.32
C THR A 91 17.28 -29.84 20.38
N ASP A 92 16.94 -29.64 21.65
CA ASP A 92 17.32 -30.56 22.73
C ASP A 92 16.69 -31.96 22.55
N ALA A 93 15.47 -32.03 22.00
CA ALA A 93 14.85 -33.32 21.68
C ALA A 93 15.60 -34.05 20.57
N ARG A 94 16.01 -33.36 19.51
CA ARG A 94 16.86 -33.94 18.45
C ARG A 94 18.21 -34.41 18.99
N VAL A 95 18.82 -33.65 19.90
CA VAL A 95 20.05 -34.06 20.60
C VAL A 95 19.83 -35.35 21.37
N GLU A 96 18.79 -35.42 22.20
CA GLU A 96 18.49 -36.60 23.03
C GLU A 96 18.14 -37.84 22.21
N LYS A 97 17.57 -37.66 21.02
CA LYS A 97 17.28 -38.75 20.07
C LYS A 97 18.50 -39.19 19.26
N GLY A 98 19.57 -38.39 19.24
CA GLY A 98 20.76 -38.64 18.43
C GLY A 98 20.56 -38.30 16.94
N ASP A 99 19.60 -37.44 16.62
CA ASP A 99 19.26 -37.04 15.25
C ASP A 99 20.22 -35.98 14.68
N ILE A 100 21.18 -35.51 15.49
CA ILE A 100 22.18 -34.52 15.08
C ILE A 100 23.47 -35.25 14.71
N VAL A 101 23.76 -35.25 13.41
CA VAL A 101 25.02 -35.76 12.88
C VAL A 101 26.04 -34.63 12.91
N ILE A 102 27.13 -34.82 13.65
CA ILE A 102 28.23 -33.84 13.74
C ILE A 102 29.16 -34.06 12.56
N ASP A 103 29.37 -33.01 11.76
CA ASP A 103 30.31 -33.06 10.65
C ASP A 103 31.77 -33.14 11.14
N GLU A 104 32.64 -33.81 10.37
CA GLU A 104 34.05 -34.00 10.76
C GLU A 104 34.82 -32.67 10.91
N ASP A 105 34.49 -31.67 10.11
CA ASP A 105 35.08 -30.33 10.18
C ASP A 105 34.69 -29.62 11.48
N VAL A 106 33.42 -29.72 11.89
CA VAL A 106 32.91 -29.19 13.16
C VAL A 106 33.55 -29.88 14.35
N LEU A 107 33.67 -31.21 14.30
CA LEU A 107 34.36 -31.98 15.34
C LEU A 107 35.83 -31.58 15.48
N ARG A 108 36.51 -31.33 14.36
CA ARG A 108 37.90 -30.88 14.32
C ARG A 108 38.05 -29.47 14.88
N GLU A 109 37.15 -28.56 14.53
CA GLU A 109 37.15 -27.19 15.05
C GLU A 109 36.93 -27.16 16.57
N ALA A 110 35.94 -27.91 17.06
CA ALA A 110 35.72 -28.07 18.50
C ALA A 110 36.95 -28.63 19.21
N GLY A 111 37.59 -29.67 18.65
CA GLY A 111 38.82 -30.23 19.21
C GLY A 111 39.97 -29.23 19.26
N MET A 112 40.13 -28.42 18.20
CA MET A 112 41.12 -27.33 18.19
C MET A 112 40.84 -26.27 19.26
N LEU A 113 39.57 -25.91 19.50
CA LEU A 113 39.20 -24.95 20.53
C LEU A 113 39.50 -25.48 21.94
N VAL A 114 39.13 -26.73 22.22
CA VAL A 114 39.44 -27.37 23.50
C VAL A 114 40.95 -27.47 23.70
N HIS A 115 41.70 -27.92 22.69
CA HIS A 115 43.15 -28.01 22.78
C HIS A 115 43.81 -26.63 22.96
N ARG A 116 43.35 -25.59 22.25
CA ARG A 116 43.86 -24.23 22.42
C ARG A 116 43.63 -23.68 23.83
N LYS A 117 42.50 -23.99 24.46
CA LYS A 117 42.14 -23.47 25.78
C LYS A 117 42.65 -24.32 26.94
N PHE A 118 42.70 -25.63 26.76
CA PHE A 118 42.93 -26.60 27.83
C PHE A 118 44.00 -27.66 27.51
N GLY A 119 44.61 -27.63 26.32
CA GLY A 119 45.55 -28.68 25.85
C GLY A 119 46.72 -28.89 26.79
N SER A 120 47.36 -27.82 27.27
CA SER A 120 48.46 -27.89 28.25
C SER A 120 47.98 -27.93 29.72
N SER A 121 46.68 -27.80 29.95
CA SER A 121 46.12 -27.75 31.31
C SER A 121 46.05 -29.15 31.90
N LYS A 122 46.63 -29.31 33.09
CA LYS A 122 46.45 -30.49 33.96
C LYS A 122 45.19 -30.40 34.84
N ARG A 123 44.44 -29.28 34.78
CA ARG A 123 43.24 -29.09 35.60
C ARG A 123 42.07 -29.95 35.16
N PHE A 124 42.03 -30.33 33.88
CA PHE A 124 41.01 -31.19 33.30
C PHE A 124 41.66 -32.50 32.89
N CYS A 125 40.98 -33.62 33.16
CA CYS A 125 41.45 -34.90 32.65
C CYS A 125 41.17 -35.00 31.15
N GLU A 126 41.83 -35.93 30.46
CA GLU A 126 41.61 -36.12 29.01
C GLU A 126 40.17 -36.53 28.68
N THR A 127 39.50 -37.24 29.59
CA THR A 127 38.07 -37.56 29.48
C THR A 127 37.20 -36.30 29.48
N ASP A 128 37.41 -35.39 30.43
CA ASP A 128 36.66 -34.12 30.49
C ASP A 128 36.91 -33.28 29.22
N LYS A 129 38.15 -33.29 28.69
CA LYS A 129 38.48 -32.60 27.44
C LYS A 129 37.72 -33.20 26.26
N LYS A 130 37.59 -34.52 26.21
CA LYS A 130 36.82 -35.22 25.17
C LYS A 130 35.33 -34.89 25.28
N ASP A 131 34.77 -34.93 26.47
CA ASP A 131 33.36 -34.59 26.72
C ASP A 131 33.07 -33.12 26.36
N MET A 132 33.99 -32.20 26.71
CA MET A 132 33.91 -30.80 26.30
C MET A 132 33.98 -30.64 24.78
N GLN A 133 34.83 -31.42 24.09
CA GLN A 133 34.93 -31.40 22.64
C GLN A 133 33.62 -31.86 22.00
N GLU A 134 33.05 -32.97 22.45
CA GLU A 134 31.78 -33.50 21.95
C GLU A 134 30.63 -32.51 22.16
N LEU A 135 30.54 -31.91 23.36
CA LEU A 135 29.52 -30.90 23.67
C LEU A 135 29.67 -29.63 22.82
N LEU A 136 30.90 -29.15 22.63
CA LEU A 136 31.16 -28.00 21.75
C LEU A 136 30.84 -28.32 20.30
N ALA A 137 31.23 -29.49 19.81
CA ALA A 137 30.95 -29.91 18.44
C ALA A 137 29.44 -29.98 18.18
N LEU A 138 28.68 -30.53 19.13
CA LEU A 138 27.23 -30.57 19.05
C LEU A 138 26.61 -29.16 18.99
N LYS A 139 27.05 -28.25 19.88
CA LYS A 139 26.54 -26.86 19.89
C LYS A 139 26.90 -26.10 18.61
N LEU A 140 28.10 -26.30 18.09
CA LEU A 140 28.52 -25.72 16.80
C LEU A 140 27.69 -26.28 15.64
N GLN A 141 27.44 -27.59 15.61
CA GLN A 141 26.61 -28.22 14.57
C GLN A 141 25.17 -27.67 14.59
N VAL A 142 24.56 -27.59 15.77
CA VAL A 142 23.22 -26.99 15.95
C VAL A 142 23.19 -25.57 15.41
N SER A 143 24.16 -24.74 15.82
CA SER A 143 24.23 -23.34 15.38
C SER A 143 24.42 -23.21 13.86
N ARG A 144 25.23 -24.09 13.27
CA ARG A 144 25.45 -24.16 11.82
C ARG A 144 24.16 -24.51 11.07
N GLU A 145 23.43 -25.54 11.51
CA GLU A 145 22.16 -25.91 10.90
C GLU A 145 21.11 -24.80 11.01
N GLU A 146 21.03 -24.14 12.17
CA GLU A 146 20.12 -23.01 12.39
C GLU A 146 20.43 -21.85 11.46
N TRP A 147 21.71 -21.48 11.37
CA TRP A 147 22.16 -20.41 10.48
C TRP A 147 21.87 -20.76 9.01
N GLN A 148 22.10 -22.01 8.61
CA GLN A 148 21.78 -22.47 7.26
C GLN A 148 20.28 -22.36 6.97
N ARG A 149 19.41 -22.84 7.86
CA ARG A 149 17.94 -22.73 7.68
C ARG A 149 17.49 -21.27 7.57
N GLU A 150 18.05 -20.38 8.39
CA GLU A 150 17.68 -18.98 8.35
C GLU A 150 18.18 -18.29 7.09
N ASN A 151 19.40 -18.62 6.64
CA ASN A 151 19.94 -18.14 5.37
C ASN A 151 19.10 -18.62 4.17
N GLU A 152 18.65 -19.88 4.16
CA GLU A 152 17.75 -20.42 3.13
C GLU A 152 16.41 -19.67 3.09
N LYS A 153 15.80 -19.38 4.25
CA LYS A 153 14.57 -18.57 4.33
C LYS A 153 14.79 -17.16 3.79
N LEU A 154 15.86 -16.50 4.22
CA LEU A 154 16.19 -15.14 3.76
C LEU A 154 16.45 -15.10 2.25
N GLN A 155 17.14 -16.11 1.72
CA GLN A 155 17.40 -16.23 0.30
C GLN A 155 16.11 -16.47 -0.50
N ALA A 156 15.19 -17.29 0.02
CA ALA A 156 13.86 -17.46 -0.58
C ALA A 156 13.07 -16.15 -0.58
N ALA A 157 13.03 -15.42 0.54
CA ALA A 157 12.36 -14.12 0.65
C ALA A 157 12.97 -13.08 -0.32
N LEU A 158 14.29 -13.06 -0.45
CA LEU A 158 15.00 -12.18 -1.38
C LEU A 158 14.63 -12.50 -2.84
N ASN A 159 14.53 -13.78 -3.20
CA ASN A 159 14.15 -14.20 -4.55
C ASN A 159 12.71 -13.78 -4.89
N VAL A 160 11.77 -13.94 -3.94
CA VAL A 160 10.38 -13.46 -4.10
C VAL A 160 10.34 -11.94 -4.29
N SER A 161 11.12 -11.20 -3.49
CA SER A 161 11.23 -9.75 -3.61
C SER A 161 11.81 -9.33 -4.97
N ARG A 162 12.88 -9.98 -5.43
CA ARG A 162 13.47 -9.73 -6.77
C ARG A 162 12.48 -9.99 -7.90
N ALA A 163 11.72 -11.09 -7.84
CA ALA A 163 10.68 -11.37 -8.83
C ALA A 163 9.58 -10.29 -8.82
N THR A 164 9.20 -9.82 -7.63
CA THR A 164 8.21 -8.74 -7.48
C THR A 164 8.72 -7.41 -8.06
N VAL A 165 10.00 -7.08 -7.86
CA VAL A 165 10.61 -5.89 -8.46
C VAL A 165 10.69 -6.02 -9.98
N ALA A 166 11.15 -7.16 -10.50
CA ALA A 166 11.25 -7.39 -11.94
C ALA A 166 9.89 -7.30 -12.66
N THR A 167 8.82 -7.81 -12.04
CA THR A 167 7.46 -7.68 -12.57
C THR A 167 6.98 -6.23 -12.58
N ARG A 168 7.27 -5.45 -11.52
CA ARG A 168 6.97 -4.01 -11.46
C ARG A 168 7.75 -3.21 -12.51
N GLU A 169 9.03 -3.51 -12.72
CA GLU A 169 9.83 -2.86 -13.77
C GLU A 169 9.31 -3.18 -15.17
N ALA A 170 8.92 -4.43 -15.42
CA ALA A 170 8.34 -4.83 -16.70
C ALA A 170 7.03 -4.08 -16.98
N ARG A 171 6.16 -3.94 -15.96
CA ARG A 171 4.94 -3.14 -16.04
C ARG A 171 5.24 -1.66 -16.32
N ALA A 172 6.15 -1.05 -15.56
CA ALA A 172 6.56 0.34 -15.78
C ALA A 172 7.12 0.57 -17.20
N LYS A 173 7.96 -0.34 -17.72
CA LYS A 173 8.47 -0.26 -19.11
C LYS A 173 7.34 -0.37 -20.14
N LYS A 174 6.34 -1.22 -19.91
CA LYS A 174 5.16 -1.33 -20.78
C LYS A 174 4.37 -0.02 -20.80
N LEU A 175 4.13 0.58 -19.64
CA LEU A 175 3.44 1.87 -19.50
C LEU A 175 4.17 3.00 -20.25
N VAL A 176 5.49 3.09 -20.08
CA VAL A 176 6.31 4.09 -20.79
C VAL A 176 6.19 3.92 -22.31
N ARG A 177 6.20 2.68 -22.82
CA ARG A 177 6.01 2.42 -24.26
C ARG A 177 4.61 2.81 -24.74
N ALA A 178 3.57 2.49 -23.97
CA ALA A 178 2.19 2.86 -24.31
C ALA A 178 2.02 4.38 -24.36
N LEU A 179 2.56 5.10 -23.37
CA LEU A 179 2.58 6.57 -23.35
C LEU A 179 3.35 7.15 -24.54
N ALA A 180 4.55 6.63 -24.82
CA ALA A 180 5.36 7.09 -25.95
C ALA A 180 4.66 6.83 -27.29
N GLY A 181 3.99 5.68 -27.45
CA GLY A 181 3.18 5.35 -28.61
C GLY A 181 2.03 6.34 -28.79
N PHE A 182 1.27 6.60 -27.73
CA PHE A 182 0.19 7.59 -27.75
C PHE A 182 0.67 8.99 -28.13
N VAL A 183 1.75 9.48 -27.52
CA VAL A 183 2.31 10.81 -27.82
C VAL A 183 2.74 10.89 -29.28
N LYS A 184 3.33 9.82 -29.83
CA LYS A 184 3.75 9.76 -31.24
C LYS A 184 2.57 9.73 -32.20
N GLU A 185 1.52 8.95 -31.90
CA GLU A 185 0.32 8.85 -32.74
C GLU A 185 -0.51 10.15 -32.73
N ASN A 186 -0.37 10.96 -31.68
CA ASN A 186 -1.17 12.17 -31.49
C ASN A 186 -0.33 13.46 -31.50
N SER A 187 0.93 13.42 -31.95
CA SER A 187 1.85 14.57 -31.93
C SER A 187 1.27 15.78 -32.65
N ASP A 188 0.62 15.55 -33.78
CA ASP A 188 0.07 16.59 -34.65
C ASP A 188 -1.18 17.23 -34.04
N HIS A 189 -1.90 16.50 -33.17
CA HIS A 189 -3.09 17.00 -32.48
C HIS A 189 -2.75 17.66 -31.14
N LEU A 190 -1.69 17.22 -30.48
CA LEU A 190 -1.18 17.78 -29.22
C LEU A 190 -0.46 19.12 -29.43
N THR A 191 0.24 19.29 -30.56
CA THR A 191 1.04 20.51 -30.83
C THR A 191 0.21 21.70 -31.32
N THR A 192 -0.99 21.48 -31.88
CA THR A 192 -1.77 22.59 -32.47
C THR A 192 -2.55 23.46 -31.48
N HIS A 193 -2.95 22.99 -30.29
CA HIS A 193 -3.71 23.82 -29.34
C HIS A 193 -3.53 23.40 -27.86
N ALA A 194 -2.30 23.50 -27.33
CA ALA A 194 -2.01 23.34 -25.90
C ALA A 194 -2.32 24.62 -25.08
N HIS A 195 -3.48 25.25 -25.31
CA HIS A 195 -3.98 26.33 -24.47
C HIS A 195 -5.31 25.91 -23.86
N GLY A 196 -5.27 25.49 -22.59
CA GLY A 196 -6.46 25.31 -21.76
C GLY A 196 -6.80 23.88 -21.33
N MET A 197 -5.96 22.87 -21.57
CA MET A 197 -6.24 21.53 -21.02
C MET A 197 -5.83 21.43 -19.56
N ILE A 198 -6.81 21.09 -18.71
CA ILE A 198 -6.64 20.75 -17.31
C ILE A 198 -5.62 19.61 -17.22
N THR A 199 -4.52 19.86 -16.52
CA THR A 199 -3.40 18.96 -16.41
C THR A 199 -3.75 17.72 -15.59
N THR A 200 -3.21 16.57 -15.98
CA THR A 200 -3.33 15.26 -15.29
C THR A 200 -2.97 15.31 -13.79
N SER A 201 -2.28 16.36 -13.35
CA SER A 201 -2.02 16.69 -11.94
C SER A 201 -3.28 16.94 -11.10
N ASP A 202 -4.37 17.45 -11.67
CA ASP A 202 -5.60 17.73 -10.89
C ASP A 202 -6.47 16.48 -10.68
N SER A 203 -6.38 15.50 -11.58
CA SER A 203 -7.10 14.23 -11.45
C SER A 203 -6.40 13.25 -10.51
N LEU A 204 -5.06 13.31 -10.40
CA LEU A 204 -4.28 12.40 -9.55
C LEU A 204 -4.33 12.75 -8.05
N LYS A 205 -4.69 13.99 -7.69
CA LYS A 205 -4.79 14.41 -6.27
C LYS A 205 -5.93 13.77 -5.49
N LYS A 206 -7.00 13.29 -6.15
CA LYS A 206 -8.16 12.65 -5.49
C LYS A 206 -8.02 11.13 -5.30
N SER A 207 -6.99 10.50 -5.85
CA SER A 207 -6.83 9.03 -5.80
C SER A 207 -5.83 8.55 -4.73
N LEU A 208 -5.33 9.45 -3.87
CA LEU A 208 -4.23 9.14 -2.94
C LEU A 208 -4.65 8.52 -1.60
N GLU A 209 -5.95 8.33 -1.34
CA GLU A 209 -6.43 7.86 -0.02
C GLU A 209 -6.55 6.33 0.10
N ASP A 210 -6.14 5.55 -0.90
CA ASP A 210 -6.41 4.10 -0.92
C ASP A 210 -5.11 3.29 -1.13
N VAL A 211 -4.27 3.27 -0.09
CA VAL A 211 -2.85 2.85 -0.10
C VAL A 211 -2.62 1.32 -0.14
N HIS A 212 -3.66 0.48 -0.25
CA HIS A 212 -3.47 -0.97 -0.14
C HIS A 212 -3.88 -1.86 -1.32
N LYS A 213 -4.11 -1.33 -2.52
CA LYS A 213 -4.27 -2.18 -3.73
C LYS A 213 -3.60 -1.58 -4.97
N ASP A 214 -2.63 -2.33 -5.51
CA ASP A 214 -1.97 -2.20 -6.82
C ASP A 214 -2.15 -0.83 -7.51
N GLY A 215 -1.57 0.21 -6.92
CA GLY A 215 -1.70 1.58 -7.43
C GLY A 215 -1.17 1.74 -8.86
N LEU A 216 -0.21 0.90 -9.25
CA LEU A 216 0.30 0.81 -10.62
C LEU A 216 -0.72 0.20 -11.57
N GLY A 217 -1.38 -0.90 -11.18
CA GLY A 217 -2.48 -1.48 -11.96
C GLY A 217 -3.69 -0.55 -12.09
N ARG A 218 -4.01 0.21 -11.03
CA ARG A 218 -5.06 1.25 -11.08
C ARG A 218 -4.69 2.40 -12.02
N LEU A 219 -3.43 2.85 -11.97
CA LEU A 219 -2.92 3.87 -12.89
C LEU A 219 -2.92 3.38 -14.35
N GLU A 220 -2.50 2.13 -14.60
CA GLU A 220 -2.55 1.50 -15.93
C GLU A 220 -3.99 1.44 -16.44
N GLY A 221 -4.94 0.96 -15.62
CA GLY A 221 -6.35 0.89 -16.01
C GLY A 221 -6.97 2.27 -16.26
N ALA A 222 -6.65 3.26 -15.41
CA ALA A 222 -7.11 4.63 -15.59
C ALA A 222 -6.49 5.29 -16.83
N LEU A 223 -5.21 5.02 -17.11
CA LEU A 223 -4.54 5.52 -18.30
C LEU A 223 -5.12 4.89 -19.56
N ASP A 224 -5.30 3.57 -19.61
CA ASP A 224 -5.89 2.87 -20.76
C ASP A 224 -7.32 3.37 -21.03
N GLU A 225 -8.11 3.59 -19.98
CA GLU A 225 -9.47 4.14 -20.10
C GLU A 225 -9.46 5.59 -20.59
N LEU A 226 -8.55 6.42 -20.09
CA LEU A 226 -8.35 7.79 -20.56
C LEU A 226 -7.92 7.81 -22.03
N LEU A 227 -6.97 6.97 -22.43
CA LEU A 227 -6.51 6.84 -23.81
C LEU A 227 -7.64 6.40 -24.74
N LYS A 228 -8.46 5.43 -24.34
CA LYS A 228 -9.65 5.02 -25.09
C LYS A 228 -10.64 6.18 -25.26
N ARG A 229 -10.96 6.89 -24.18
CA ARG A 229 -11.87 8.05 -24.23
C ARG A 229 -11.32 9.16 -25.12
N PHE A 230 -10.01 9.42 -25.04
CA PHE A 230 -9.35 10.41 -25.88
C PHE A 230 -9.44 10.04 -27.36
N ASN A 231 -9.19 8.79 -27.72
CA ASN A 231 -9.32 8.29 -29.09
C ASN A 231 -10.77 8.39 -29.61
N THR A 232 -11.76 8.07 -28.78
CA THR A 232 -13.18 8.24 -29.15
C THR A 232 -13.50 9.71 -29.42
N VAL A 233 -13.04 10.64 -28.57
CA VAL A 233 -13.25 12.08 -28.76
C VAL A 233 -12.55 12.59 -30.02
N LEU A 234 -11.31 12.14 -30.29
CA LEU A 234 -10.59 12.49 -31.52
C LEU A 234 -11.32 11.98 -32.78
N THR A 235 -11.86 10.77 -32.73
CA THR A 235 -12.63 10.18 -33.83
C THR A 235 -13.93 10.96 -34.08
N HIS A 236 -14.69 11.27 -33.02
CA HIS A 236 -15.89 12.12 -33.11
C HIS A 236 -15.56 13.51 -33.66
N ARG A 237 -14.43 14.10 -33.26
CA ARG A 237 -13.98 15.38 -33.79
C ARG A 237 -13.66 15.31 -35.28
N GLN A 238 -12.96 14.26 -35.73
CA GLN A 238 -12.70 14.06 -37.16
C GLN A 238 -14.00 13.90 -37.96
N MET A 239 -14.98 13.16 -37.44
CA MET A 239 -16.30 13.04 -38.05
C MET A 239 -16.99 14.40 -38.20
N LEU A 240 -16.98 15.22 -37.14
CA LEU A 240 -17.57 16.57 -37.17
C LEU A 240 -16.87 17.49 -38.17
N HIS A 241 -15.54 17.39 -38.32
CA HIS A 241 -14.83 18.13 -39.37
C HIS A 241 -15.24 17.68 -40.78
N GLN A 242 -15.36 16.37 -41.00
CA GLN A 242 -15.84 15.84 -42.28
C GLN A 242 -17.28 16.28 -42.59
N GLU A 243 -18.16 16.33 -41.58
CA GLU A 243 -19.52 16.84 -41.74
C GLU A 243 -19.55 18.34 -42.02
N ARG A 244 -18.74 19.14 -41.32
CA ARG A 244 -18.58 20.58 -41.60
C ARG A 244 -18.16 20.81 -43.05
N ASP A 245 -17.16 20.06 -43.52
CA ASP A 245 -16.65 20.22 -44.89
C ASP A 245 -17.65 19.73 -45.94
N LYS A 246 -18.46 18.70 -45.64
CA LYS A 246 -19.60 18.30 -46.48
C LYS A 246 -20.66 19.41 -46.54
N CYS A 247 -20.99 20.03 -45.41
CA CYS A 247 -21.95 21.14 -45.34
C CYS A 247 -21.46 22.36 -46.14
N LEU A 248 -20.18 22.72 -46.01
CA LEU A 248 -19.57 23.81 -46.79
C LEU A 248 -19.65 23.52 -48.30
N LYS A 249 -19.31 22.30 -48.74
CA LYS A 249 -19.46 21.90 -50.15
C LYS A 249 -20.91 21.94 -50.64
N MET A 250 -21.89 21.58 -49.80
CA MET A 250 -23.31 21.72 -50.17
C MET A 250 -23.76 23.17 -50.29
N MET A 251 -23.17 24.08 -49.49
CA MET A 251 -23.43 25.52 -49.62
C MET A 251 -22.83 26.06 -50.92
N GLU A 252 -21.60 25.67 -51.27
CA GLU A 252 -20.96 26.03 -52.53
C GLU A 252 -21.76 25.53 -53.76
N VAL A 253 -22.27 24.29 -53.71
CA VAL A 253 -23.11 23.73 -54.80
C VAL A 253 -24.50 24.39 -54.87
N LYS A 254 -25.02 24.95 -53.76
CA LYS A 254 -26.26 25.74 -53.75
C LYS A 254 -26.06 27.14 -54.36
N ASP A 255 -24.86 27.69 -54.31
CA ASP A 255 -24.53 28.96 -54.99
C ASP A 255 -24.45 28.80 -56.53
N GLU A 256 -24.23 27.58 -57.04
CA GLU A 256 -24.05 27.33 -58.48
C GLU A 256 -25.31 26.85 -59.24
N ARG A 257 -26.47 26.70 -58.60
CA ARG A 257 -27.73 26.29 -59.26
C ARG A 257 -28.85 27.34 -59.15
N MET A 258 -28.93 28.19 -60.19
CA MET A 258 -30.07 29.01 -60.68
C MET A 258 -30.26 30.48 -60.16
N PRO A 259 -30.95 31.35 -60.95
CA PRO A 259 -30.57 32.75 -61.20
C PRO A 259 -31.08 33.72 -60.12
N LEU A 260 -30.34 33.83 -59.02
CA LEU A 260 -30.66 34.73 -57.92
C LEU A 260 -30.46 36.22 -58.29
N ASP A 261 -29.61 36.50 -59.27
CA ASP A 261 -29.14 37.85 -59.60
C ASP A 261 -30.19 38.72 -60.33
N ALA A 262 -31.16 38.08 -60.99
CA ALA A 262 -32.30 38.75 -61.61
C ALA A 262 -33.43 39.02 -60.60
N ALA A 263 -33.61 38.15 -59.60
CA ALA A 263 -34.59 38.32 -58.54
C ALA A 263 -34.13 39.33 -57.47
N LEU A 264 -32.83 39.35 -57.13
CA LEU A 264 -32.24 40.31 -56.19
C LEU A 264 -32.31 41.75 -56.69
N ARG A 265 -32.13 42.00 -57.99
CA ARG A 265 -32.26 43.35 -58.56
C ARG A 265 -33.68 43.93 -58.43
N GLY A 266 -34.70 43.09 -58.53
CA GLY A 266 -36.10 43.50 -58.27
C GLY A 266 -36.42 43.70 -56.80
N PHE A 267 -35.82 42.89 -55.91
CA PHE A 267 -36.04 42.96 -54.46
C PHE A 267 -35.26 44.09 -53.76
N LEU A 268 -34.12 44.52 -54.34
CA LEU A 268 -33.31 45.62 -53.81
C LEU A 268 -33.93 47.01 -54.05
N GLN A 269 -34.80 47.17 -55.05
CA GLN A 269 -35.52 48.44 -55.26
C GLN A 269 -36.65 48.67 -54.25
N THR A 270 -37.13 47.62 -53.57
CA THR A 270 -38.21 47.69 -52.57
C THR A 270 -37.71 47.79 -51.12
N LYS A 271 -36.41 47.64 -50.85
CA LYS A 271 -35.83 47.58 -49.49
C LYS A 271 -35.17 48.84 -48.94
N ARG A 272 -35.10 49.95 -49.68
CA ARG A 272 -34.56 51.23 -49.17
C ARG A 272 -35.15 51.70 -47.81
N PRO A 273 -36.45 51.49 -47.50
CA PRO A 273 -36.98 51.88 -46.19
C PRO A 273 -36.39 51.09 -45.00
N LEU A 274 -35.95 49.84 -45.23
CA LEU A 274 -35.41 48.97 -44.17
C LEU A 274 -33.95 49.29 -43.80
N GLU A 275 -33.17 49.89 -44.71
CA GLU A 275 -31.81 50.35 -44.40
C GLU A 275 -31.84 51.56 -43.47
N ASP A 276 -32.80 52.48 -43.68
CA ASP A 276 -33.00 53.63 -42.80
C ASP A 276 -33.47 53.18 -41.39
N ASP A 277 -34.37 52.19 -41.31
CA ASP A 277 -34.81 51.58 -40.04
C ASP A 277 -33.67 50.84 -39.31
N LEU A 278 -32.79 50.14 -40.03
CA LEU A 278 -31.63 49.46 -39.45
C LEU A 278 -30.56 50.45 -38.96
N GLN A 279 -30.36 51.57 -39.66
CA GLN A 279 -29.46 52.63 -39.19
C GLN A 279 -30.02 53.38 -37.97
N SER A 280 -31.34 53.58 -37.93
CA SER A 280 -32.05 54.06 -36.73
C SER A 280 -31.84 53.10 -35.55
N LEU A 281 -32.05 51.81 -35.74
CA LEU A 281 -31.92 50.82 -34.68
C LEU A 281 -30.47 50.67 -34.19
N ALA A 282 -29.49 50.80 -35.09
CA ALA A 282 -28.08 50.82 -34.75
C ALA A 282 -27.68 52.05 -33.91
N ARG A 283 -28.27 53.23 -34.21
CA ARG A 283 -28.11 54.42 -33.37
C ARG A 283 -28.73 54.23 -31.98
N ASP A 284 -29.96 53.71 -31.91
CA ASP A 284 -30.64 53.46 -30.64
C ASP A 284 -29.87 52.45 -29.76
N LEU A 285 -29.29 51.41 -30.37
CA LEU A 285 -28.43 50.46 -29.68
C LEU A 285 -27.16 51.13 -29.16
N SER A 286 -26.51 51.98 -29.96
CA SER A 286 -25.32 52.72 -29.53
C SER A 286 -25.63 53.70 -28.39
N GLU A 287 -26.80 54.34 -28.40
CA GLU A 287 -27.23 55.24 -27.33
C GLU A 287 -27.54 54.47 -26.04
N LYS A 288 -28.20 53.32 -26.14
CA LYS A 288 -28.45 52.43 -25.00
C LYS A 288 -27.16 51.87 -24.41
N ASP A 289 -26.18 51.52 -25.24
CA ASP A 289 -24.88 51.01 -24.78
C ASP A 289 -24.08 52.11 -24.04
N ALA A 290 -24.15 53.35 -24.54
CA ALA A 290 -23.58 54.51 -23.84
C ALA A 290 -24.31 54.83 -22.51
N ALA A 291 -25.63 54.62 -22.45
CA ALA A 291 -26.40 54.77 -21.21
C ALA A 291 -26.06 53.67 -20.20
N PHE A 292 -25.89 52.42 -20.66
CA PHE A 292 -25.47 51.29 -19.83
C PHE A 292 -24.10 51.56 -19.20
N LYS A 293 -23.12 52.01 -19.99
CA LYS A 293 -21.79 52.38 -19.46
C LYS A 293 -21.87 53.45 -18.38
N ARG A 294 -22.70 54.48 -18.57
CA ARG A 294 -22.94 55.52 -17.54
C ARG A 294 -23.59 54.95 -16.28
N MET A 295 -24.56 54.04 -16.41
CA MET A 295 -25.16 53.36 -15.26
C MET A 295 -24.14 52.49 -14.52
N THR A 296 -23.30 51.74 -15.24
CA THR A 296 -22.25 50.92 -14.64
C THR A 296 -21.25 51.77 -13.86
N THR A 297 -20.82 52.92 -14.40
CA THR A 297 -19.96 53.86 -13.65
C THR A 297 -20.66 54.36 -12.38
N LYS A 298 -21.94 54.73 -12.47
CA LYS A 298 -22.69 55.20 -11.32
C LYS A 298 -22.90 54.11 -10.25
N ILE A 299 -23.05 52.85 -10.65
CA ILE A 299 -23.10 51.72 -9.71
C ILE A 299 -21.76 51.57 -8.99
N PHE A 300 -20.65 51.64 -9.72
CA PHE A 300 -19.31 51.58 -9.12
C PHE A 300 -19.06 52.72 -8.12
N ASP A 301 -19.48 53.94 -8.46
CA ASP A 301 -19.35 55.09 -7.56
C ASP A 301 -20.21 54.90 -6.27
N LEU A 302 -21.43 54.38 -6.42
CA LEU A 302 -22.31 54.09 -5.28
C LEU A 302 -21.80 52.94 -4.41
N GLU A 303 -21.20 51.90 -5.00
CA GLU A 303 -20.53 50.82 -4.27
C GLU A 303 -19.32 51.35 -3.48
N SER A 304 -18.56 52.29 -4.06
CA SER A 304 -17.46 52.96 -3.35
C SER A 304 -17.97 53.80 -2.17
N GLU A 305 -19.02 54.60 -2.37
CA GLU A 305 -19.64 55.37 -1.28
C GLU A 305 -20.19 54.47 -0.17
N LEU A 306 -20.78 53.32 -0.54
CA LEU A 306 -21.31 52.37 0.43
C LEU A 306 -20.19 51.76 1.30
N ASN A 307 -19.08 51.37 0.67
CA ASN A 307 -17.90 50.88 1.40
C ASN A 307 -17.32 51.94 2.34
N GLU A 308 -17.22 53.20 1.91
CA GLU A 308 -16.78 54.30 2.79
C GLU A 308 -17.73 54.49 3.99
N LYS A 309 -19.04 54.32 3.78
CA LYS A 309 -20.02 54.40 4.87
C LYS A 309 -19.92 53.22 5.81
N ASP A 310 -19.70 52.02 5.30
CA ASP A 310 -19.50 50.82 6.11
C ASP A 310 -18.21 50.93 6.95
N ASP A 311 -17.12 51.45 6.40
CA ASP A 311 -15.88 51.75 7.13
C ASP A 311 -16.12 52.76 8.27
N ILE A 312 -16.93 53.80 8.03
CA ILE A 312 -17.33 54.77 9.06
C ILE A 312 -18.19 54.10 10.14
N ILE A 313 -19.13 53.23 9.76
CA ILE A 313 -19.96 52.49 10.71
C ILE A 313 -19.11 51.55 11.55
N GLU A 314 -18.17 50.81 10.97
CA GLU A 314 -17.23 49.96 11.70
C GLU A 314 -16.37 50.77 12.67
N SER A 315 -15.86 51.93 12.22
CA SER A 315 -15.14 52.90 13.05
C SER A 315 -15.96 53.38 14.25
N LEU A 316 -17.22 53.77 14.04
CA LEU A 316 -18.11 54.26 15.11
C LEU A 316 -18.51 53.12 16.06
N THR A 317 -18.71 51.91 15.52
CA THR A 317 -19.03 50.72 16.31
C THR A 317 -17.86 50.32 17.21
N ALA A 318 -16.62 50.45 16.71
CA ALA A 318 -15.40 50.25 17.50
C ALA A 318 -15.23 51.30 18.61
N GLN A 319 -15.63 52.56 18.37
CA GLN A 319 -15.63 53.62 19.38
C GLN A 319 -16.71 53.42 20.47
N LEU A 320 -17.87 52.87 20.10
CA LEU A 320 -18.96 52.56 21.04
C LEU A 320 -18.74 51.25 21.82
N GLY A 321 -17.91 50.33 21.30
CA GLY A 321 -17.54 49.07 21.94
C GLY A 321 -16.34 49.15 22.90
N ALA A 322 -15.68 50.31 23.00
CA ALA A 322 -14.60 50.52 23.96
C ALA A 322 -15.17 50.89 25.34
N PRO A 323 -14.95 50.09 26.40
CA PRO A 323 -15.34 50.49 27.76
C PRO A 323 -14.54 51.74 28.17
N PRO A 324 -15.16 52.71 28.86
CA PRO A 324 -14.45 53.91 29.30
C PRO A 324 -13.35 53.55 30.32
N PRO A 325 -12.26 54.33 30.40
CA PRO A 325 -11.23 54.15 31.41
C PRO A 325 -11.75 54.35 32.85
#